data_AF-A0A8C0IV58-F1
#
_entry.id   AF-A0A8C0IV58-F1
#
_cell.length_a   1.000
_cell.length_b   1.000
_cell.length_c   1.000
_cell.angle_alpha   90.00
_cell.angle_beta   90.00
_cell.angle_gamma   90.00
#
_symmetry.space_group_name_H-M   'P 1'
#
loop_
_entity.id
_entity.type
_entity.pdbx_description
1 polymer ?
#
loop_
_entity_poly.entity_id
_entity_poly.type
_entity_poly.pdbx_seq_one_letter_code
_entity_poly.pdbx_strand_id
1 'polypeptide(L)' 'CADVHLTNTLLKPKLYRSVIEDVINDVREVFLDEGVDEQVLLELKTVSCSWTQYLQLRNVLTSL' A
#
# COMPACT_ATOMS: atom_id res chain seq x y z
N CYS A 1 8.94 -0.68 26.28
CA CYS A 1 9.06 0.36 25.24
C CYS A 1 9.73 -0.09 23.95
N ALA A 2 10.33 -1.29 23.86
CA ALA A 2 10.85 -1.83 22.59
C ALA A 2 9.76 -2.35 21.65
N ASP A 3 8.63 -2.85 22.18
CA ASP A 3 7.51 -3.37 21.39
C ASP A 3 6.94 -2.39 20.37
N VAL A 4 6.70 -1.13 20.76
CA VAL A 4 6.07 -0.12 19.88
C VAL A 4 6.94 0.21 18.65
N HIS A 5 8.26 0.10 18.78
CA HIS A 5 9.18 0.38 17.67
C HIS A 5 9.29 -0.82 16.71
N LEU A 6 9.31 -2.05 17.23
CA LEU A 6 9.23 -3.27 16.42
C LEU A 6 7.90 -3.38 15.65
N THR A 7 6.78 -3.05 16.29
CA THR A 7 5.48 -3.03 15.63
C THR A 7 5.43 -1.97 14.53
N ASN A 8 5.95 -0.76 14.77
CA ASN A 8 5.95 0.30 13.76
C ASN A 8 6.81 -0.05 12.54
N THR A 9 7.96 -0.69 12.73
CA THR A 9 8.90 -0.94 11.63
C THR A 9 8.54 -2.21 10.82
N LEU A 10 8.01 -3.25 11.47
CA LEU A 10 7.75 -4.54 10.81
C LEU A 10 6.27 -4.80 10.47
N LEU A 11 5.31 -4.24 11.21
CA LEU A 11 3.88 -4.44 10.94
C LEU A 11 3.34 -3.41 9.94
N LYS A 12 3.83 -2.15 9.95
CA LYS A 12 3.38 -1.15 8.96
C LYS A 12 3.53 -1.61 7.51
N PRO A 13 4.68 -2.16 7.06
CA PRO A 13 4.81 -2.65 5.68
C PRO A 13 3.76 -3.72 5.33
N LYS A 14 3.50 -4.64 6.27
CA LYS A 14 2.54 -5.74 6.09
C LYS A 14 1.09 -5.23 6.06
N LEU A 15 0.75 -4.29 6.94
CA LEU A 15 -0.58 -3.68 6.99
C LEU A 15 -0.86 -2.87 5.74
N TYR A 16 0.07 -2.01 5.30
CA TYR A 16 -0.14 -1.25 4.06
C TYR A 16 -0.30 -2.16 2.86
N ARG A 17 0.47 -3.26 2.77
CA ARG A 17 0.32 -4.24 1.69
C ARG A 17 -1.05 -4.91 1.72
N SER A 18 -1.52 -5.35 2.89
CA SER A 18 -2.85 -5.96 3.04
C SER A 18 -3.93 -4.99 2.61
N VAL A 19 -3.91 -3.76 3.14
CA VAL A 19 -4.93 -2.74 2.81
C VAL A 19 -4.92 -2.38 1.32
N ILE A 20 -3.74 -2.32 0.69
CA ILE A 20 -3.66 -2.10 -0.77
C ILE A 20 -4.26 -3.27 -1.53
N GLU A 21 -3.97 -4.52 -1.15
CA GLU A 21 -4.54 -5.70 -1.81
C GLU A 21 -6.06 -5.74 -1.64
N ASP A 22 -6.56 -5.47 -0.43
CA ASP A 22 -7.99 -5.44 -0.11
C ASP A 22 -8.72 -4.35 -0.93
N VAL A 23 -8.21 -3.11 -0.91
CA VAL A 23 -8.82 -2.00 -1.68
C VAL A 23 -8.80 -2.26 -3.18
N ILE A 24 -7.71 -2.81 -3.73
CA ILE A 24 -7.63 -3.12 -5.17
C ILE A 24 -8.60 -4.23 -5.57
N ASN A 25 -8.85 -5.20 -4.68
CA ASN A 25 -9.82 -6.25 -4.93
C ASN A 25 -11.25 -5.71 -4.85
N ASP A 26 -11.57 -4.88 -3.87
CA ASP A 26 -12.91 -4.32 -3.67
C ASP A 26 -13.31 -3.36 -4.80
N VAL A 27 -12.40 -2.51 -5.25
CA VAL A 27 -12.69 -1.53 -6.32
C VAL A 27 -12.65 -2.14 -7.72
N ARG A 28 -12.20 -3.39 -7.88
CA ARG A 28 -12.14 -4.07 -9.18
C ARG A 28 -13.52 -4.17 -9.83
N GLU A 29 -14.52 -4.62 -9.07
CA GLU A 29 -15.89 -4.75 -9.57
C GLU A 29 -16.47 -3.40 -9.96
N VAL A 30 -16.19 -2.37 -9.15
CA VAL A 30 -16.61 -0.98 -9.44
C VAL A 30 -15.99 -0.46 -10.74
N PHE A 31 -14.72 -0.76 -11.01
CA PHE A 31 -14.07 -0.37 -12.26
C PHE A 31 -14.67 -1.07 -13.47
N LEU A 32 -15.01 -2.36 -13.34
CA LEU A 32 -15.67 -3.13 -14.39
C LEU A 32 -17.08 -2.60 -14.68
N ASP A 33 -17.86 -2.29 -13.65
CA ASP A 33 -19.22 -1.76 -13.78
C ASP A 33 -19.24 -0.37 -14.42
N GLU A 34 -18.24 0.47 -14.12
CA GLU A 34 -18.05 1.78 -14.75
C GLU A 34 -17.37 1.70 -16.13
N GLY A 35 -17.03 0.49 -16.60
CA GLY A 35 -16.35 0.27 -17.89
C GLY A 35 -14.94 0.87 -17.96
N VAL A 36 -14.29 1.06 -16.81
CA VAL A 36 -12.92 1.59 -16.69
C VAL A 36 -11.92 0.49 -17.04
N ASP A 37 -10.92 0.85 -17.84
CA ASP A 37 -9.88 -0.08 -18.28
C ASP A 37 -9.08 -0.66 -17.09
N GLU A 38 -8.89 -1.98 -17.08
CA GLU A 38 -8.12 -2.70 -16.05
C GLU A 38 -6.68 -2.16 -15.93
N GLN A 39 -6.10 -1.63 -17.01
CA GLN A 39 -4.79 -0.97 -16.97
C GLN A 39 -4.78 0.20 -15.99
N VAL A 40 -5.87 0.96 -15.87
CA VAL A 40 -5.98 2.07 -14.92
C VAL A 40 -6.01 1.54 -13.48
N LEU A 41 -6.68 0.42 -13.24
CA LEU A 41 -6.67 -0.26 -11.93
C LEU A 41 -5.25 -0.75 -11.56
N LEU A 42 -4.50 -1.27 -12.55
CA LEU A 42 -3.10 -1.69 -12.38
C LEU A 42 -2.16 -0.50 -12.14
N GLU A 43 -2.41 0.64 -12.79
CA GLU A 43 -1.67 1.89 -12.54
C GLU A 43 -1.92 2.39 -11.12
N LEU A 44 -3.18 2.38 -10.65
CA LEU A 44 -3.52 2.73 -9.26
C LEU A 44 -2.80 1.84 -8.24
N LYS A 45 -2.77 0.51 -8.49
CA LYS A 45 -2.01 -0.44 -7.67
C LYS A 45 -0.52 -0.13 -7.67
N THR A 46 0.05 0.11 -8.84
CA THR A 46 1.49 0.38 -9.02
C THR A 46 1.92 1.63 -8.28
N VAL A 47 1.13 2.71 -8.43
CA VAL A 47 1.33 3.98 -7.72
C VAL A 47 1.25 3.75 -6.21
N SER A 48 0.20 3.07 -5.72
CA SER A 48 0.01 2.77 -4.28
C SER A 48 1.18 1.97 -3.68
N CYS A 49 1.65 0.92 -4.38
CA CYS A 49 2.81 0.13 -3.96
C CYS A 49 4.10 0.96 -3.93
N SER A 50 4.33 1.80 -4.96
CA SER A 50 5.51 2.66 -5.04
C SER A 50 5.57 3.66 -3.88
N TRP A 51 4.43 4.29 -3.55
CA TRP A 51 4.37 5.21 -2.40
C TRP A 51 4.67 4.50 -1.09
N THR A 52 4.17 3.28 -0.88
CA THR A 52 4.51 2.53 0.33
C THR A 52 6.00 2.24 0.44
N GLN A 53 6.68 1.86 -0.66
CA GLN A 53 8.13 1.66 -0.67
C GLN A 53 8.87 2.97 -0.33
N TYR A 54 8.47 4.08 -0.95
CA TYR A 54 9.07 5.40 -0.71
C TYR A 54 8.89 5.87 0.74
N LEU A 55 7.71 5.67 1.32
CA LEU A 55 7.42 6.01 2.71
C LEU A 55 8.24 5.17 3.70
N GLN A 56 8.46 3.89 3.43
CA GLN A 56 9.33 3.04 4.24
C GLN A 56 10.79 3.54 4.19
N LEU A 57 11.31 3.86 2.99
CA LEU A 57 12.65 4.43 2.85
C LEU A 57 12.80 5.75 3.62
N ARG A 58 11.79 6.63 3.55
CA ARG A 58 11.81 7.92 4.25
C ARG A 58 11.76 7.78 5.78
N ASN A 59 10.95 6.85 6.30
CA ASN A 59 10.87 6.61 7.75
C ASN A 59 12.14 5.97 8.33
N VAL A 60 12.84 5.14 7.53
CA VAL A 60 14.15 4.58 7.89
C VAL A 60 15.20 5.70 7.99
N LEU A 61 15.20 6.65 7.05
CA LEU A 61 16.13 7.79 7.06
C LEU A 61 15.90 8.77 8.22
N THR A 62 14.67 8.96 8.71
CA THR A 62 14.39 9.82 9.88
C THR A 62 14.65 9.14 11.22
N SER A 63 14.93 7.83 11.22
CA SER A 63 15.26 7.05 12.42
C SER A 63 16.77 6.78 12.55
N LEU A 64 17.58 7.24 11.58
CA LEU A 64 19.05 7.26 11.57
C LEU A 64 19.55 8.67 11.93
#